data_AF-A0A931U1N3-F1
#
_entry.id   AF-A0A931U1N3-F1
#
_cell.length_a   1.000
_cell.length_b   1.000
_cell.length_c   1.000
_cell.angle_alpha   90.00
_cell.angle_beta   90.00
_cell.angle_gamma   90.00
#
_symmetry.space_group_name_H-M   'P 1'
#
loop_
_entity.id
_entity.type
_entity.pdbx_description
1 polymer ?
#
loop_
_entity_poly.entity_id
_entity_poly.type
_entity_poly.pdbx_seq_one_letter_code
_entity_poly.pdbx_strand_id
1 'polypeptide(L)' 'MATGEEEFRAGEFVPAGRYVRVDDAARRVIELREAGRLPSSFDGRVAIYCRLPDPLDLGAGVPEGLRRERRGIR' A
#
# COMPACT_ATOMS: atom_id res chain seq x y z
N MET A 1 18.84 1.74 11.91
CA MET A 1 18.14 2.75 11.08
C MET A 1 18.03 2.18 9.67
N ALA A 2 17.11 1.25 9.45
CA ALA A 2 16.81 0.65 8.15
C ALA A 2 15.43 -0.02 8.28
N THR A 3 14.37 0.79 8.28
CA THR A 3 13.04 0.28 7.97
C THR A 3 13.05 -0.02 6.48
N GLY A 4 12.93 -1.29 6.12
CA GLY A 4 12.98 -1.78 4.73
C GLY A 4 11.79 -1.32 3.90
N GLU A 5 11.74 -0.03 3.62
CA GLU A 5 10.78 0.58 2.71
C GLU A 5 11.35 0.41 1.30
N GLU A 6 10.96 -0.66 0.60
CA GLU A 6 11.32 -0.82 -0.81
C GLU A 6 10.78 0.37 -1.62
N GLU A 7 11.71 1.13 -2.21
CA GLU A 7 11.45 2.26 -3.10
C GLU A 7 11.43 1.80 -4.55
N PHE A 8 10.34 2.07 -5.24
CA PHE A 8 10.10 1.69 -6.63
C PHE A 8 10.00 2.94 -7.50
N ARG A 9 10.48 2.83 -8.74
CA ARG A 9 10.49 3.94 -9.69
C ARG A 9 9.33 3.88 -10.68
N ALA A 10 8.88 5.03 -11.14
CA ALA A 10 7.93 5.13 -12.24
C ALA A 10 8.39 4.28 -13.45
N GLY A 11 7.47 3.52 -14.03
CA GLY A 11 7.72 2.63 -15.16
C GLY A 11 8.31 1.27 -14.81
N GLU A 12 8.70 1.06 -13.55
CA GLU A 12 9.15 -0.24 -13.03
C GLU A 12 7.98 -1.22 -12.94
N PHE A 13 8.23 -2.48 -13.29
CA PHE A 13 7.25 -3.55 -13.20
C PHE A 13 7.28 -4.13 -11.79
N VAL A 14 6.18 -3.98 -11.06
CA VAL A 14 6.07 -4.34 -9.64
C VAL A 14 4.90 -5.30 -9.43
N PRO A 15 4.90 -6.11 -8.35
CA PRO A 15 3.78 -7.00 -8.06
C PRO A 15 2.49 -6.22 -7.74
N ALA A 16 1.36 -6.92 -7.78
CA ALA A 16 0.09 -6.40 -7.29
C ALA A 16 0.23 -5.93 -5.84
N GLY A 17 -0.43 -4.82 -5.51
CA GLY A 17 -0.35 -4.21 -4.19
C GLY A 17 -0.64 -2.72 -4.20
N ARG A 18 -0.51 -2.11 -3.02
CA ARG A 18 -0.68 -0.68 -2.83
C ARG A 18 0.67 0.01 -2.77
N TYR A 19 0.78 1.13 -3.47
CA TYR A 19 1.98 1.93 -3.57
C TYR A 19 1.63 3.39 -3.32
N VAL A 20 2.42 4.09 -2.54
CA VAL A 20 2.24 5.52 -2.27
C VAL A 20 3.37 6.30 -2.94
N ARG A 21 3.04 7.34 -3.68
CA ARG A 21 4.03 8.26 -4.22
C ARG A 21 4.59 9.11 -3.07
N VAL A 22 5.90 9.15 -2.91
CA VAL A 22 6.57 9.89 -1.82
C VAL A 22 7.32 11.14 -2.30
N ASP A 23 7.50 11.26 -3.61
CA ASP A 23 8.19 12.40 -4.26
C ASP A 23 7.39 13.72 -4.24
N ASP A 24 6.06 13.67 -4.05
CA ASP A 24 5.20 14.85 -4.06
C ASP A 24 4.32 14.94 -2.80
N ALA A 25 3.99 16.17 -2.39
CA ALA A 25 3.19 16.45 -1.20
C ALA A 25 1.77 15.87 -1.25
N ALA A 26 1.22 15.62 -2.45
CA ALA A 26 -0.10 15.01 -2.61
C ALA A 26 -0.16 13.54 -2.19
N ARG A 27 0.99 12.88 -1.99
CA ARG A 27 1.11 11.48 -1.51
C ARG A 27 0.13 10.51 -2.16
N ARG A 28 0.02 10.57 -3.49
CA ARG A 28 -0.97 9.80 -4.26
C ARG A 28 -0.78 8.29 -4.06
N VAL A 29 -1.85 7.60 -3.69
CA VAL A 29 -1.87 6.13 -3.56
C VAL A 29 -2.34 5.50 -4.86
N ILE A 30 -1.64 4.44 -5.29
CA ILE A 30 -1.91 3.62 -6.46
C ILE A 30 -2.16 2.19 -5.99
N GLU A 31 -3.26 1.60 -6.43
CA GLU A 31 -3.56 0.19 -6.20
C GLU A 31 -3.44 -0.56 -7.53
N LEU A 32 -2.53 -1.53 -7.57
CA LEU A 32 -2.36 -2.45 -8.68
C LEU A 32 -3.06 -3.76 -8.32
N ARG A 33 -4.13 -4.09 -9.05
CA ARG A 33 -4.87 -5.36 -8.88
C ARG A 33 -4.11 -6.57 -9.41
N GLU A 34 -3.21 -6.34 -10.35
CA GLU A 34 -2.33 -7.32 -10.97
C GLU A 34 -0.92 -6.73 -11.09
N ALA A 35 0.09 -7.57 -11.28
CA ALA A 35 1.45 -7.10 -11.48
C ALA A 35 1.53 -6.21 -12.73
N GLY A 36 2.18 -5.06 -12.62
CA GLY A 36 2.13 -4.05 -13.66
C GLY A 36 3.15 -2.94 -13.46
N ARG A 37 3.18 -1.99 -14.41
CA ARG A 37 4.10 -0.86 -14.33
C ARG A 37 3.54 0.26 -13.47
N LEU A 38 4.38 0.84 -12.62
CA LEU A 38 4.01 2.03 -11.87
C LEU A 38 3.80 3.24 -12.80
N PRO A 39 2.76 4.06 -12.54
CA PRO A 39 2.45 5.18 -13.41
C PRO A 39 3.55 6.25 -13.38
N SER A 40 3.77 6.87 -14.54
CA SER A 40 4.67 8.00 -14.71
C SER A 40 4.14 9.25 -14.01
N SER A 41 5.04 10.16 -13.60
CA SER A 41 4.62 11.52 -13.26
C SER A 41 4.25 12.29 -14.52
N PHE A 42 3.23 13.14 -14.44
CA PHE A 42 2.86 14.05 -15.52
C PHE A 42 3.82 15.24 -15.67
N ASP A 43 4.66 15.50 -14.67
CA ASP A 43 5.60 16.64 -14.63
C ASP A 43 6.95 16.36 -15.34
N GLY A 44 7.10 15.21 -15.99
CA GLY A 44 8.37 14.80 -16.60
C GLY A 44 9.47 14.38 -15.60
N ARG A 45 9.21 14.45 -14.30
CA ARG A 45 10.07 13.89 -13.24
C ARG A 45 9.82 12.41 -13.01
N VAL A 46 10.85 11.68 -12.58
CA VAL A 46 10.73 10.28 -12.17
C VAL A 46 9.99 10.23 -10.83
N ALA A 47 8.75 9.72 -10.84
CA ALA A 47 8.01 9.52 -9.59
C ALA A 47 8.60 8.36 -8.78
N ILE A 48 8.73 8.57 -7.47
CA ILE A 48 9.18 7.57 -6.50
C ILE A 48 7.98 7.08 -5.70
N TYR A 49 7.86 5.76 -5.58
CA TYR A 49 6.79 5.09 -4.88
C TYR A 49 7.36 4.19 -3.78
N CYS A 50 6.69 4.11 -2.64
CA CYS A 50 6.96 3.09 -1.63
C CYS A 50 5.81 2.11 -1.61
N ARG A 51 6.10 0.81 -1.45
CA ARG A 51 5.04 -0.19 -1.26
C ARG A 51 4.44 -0.04 0.14
N LEU A 52 3.12 0.06 0.18
CA LEU A 52 2.37 0.01 1.43
C LEU A 52 2.13 -1.46 1.80
N PRO A 53 2.27 -1.82 3.09
CA PRO A 53 1.85 -3.12 3.56
C PRO A 53 0.35 -3.27 3.27
N ASP A 54 -0.03 -4.40 2.69
CA ASP A 54 -1.44 -4.65 2.48
C ASP A 54 -2.13 -4.86 3.85
N PRO A 55 -3.32 -4.29 4.10
CA PRO A 55 -4.08 -4.58 5.30
C PRO A 55 -4.44 -6.06 5.49
N LEU A 56 -4.37 -6.90 4.45
CA LEU A 56 -4.44 -8.36 4.59
C LEU A 56 -3.09 -9.01 4.96
N ASP A 57 -1.96 -8.33 4.76
CA ASP A 57 -0.64 -8.73 5.26
C ASP A 57 -0.53 -8.52 6.79
N LEU A 58 -1.32 -7.59 7.33
CA LEU A 58 -1.62 -7.48 8.77
C LEU A 58 -2.46 -8.66 9.32
N GLY A 59 -2.67 -9.70 8.52
CA GLY A 59 -3.27 -11.00 8.89
C GLY A 59 -2.36 -11.95 9.66
N ALA A 60 -1.12 -11.56 10.02
CA ALA A 60 -0.32 -12.28 11.02
C ALA A 60 -0.63 -11.84 12.47
N GLY A 61 -1.70 -11.08 12.69
CA GLY A 61 -2.04 -10.59 14.03
C GLY A 61 -3.34 -9.82 14.15
N VAL A 62 -4.42 -10.23 13.47
CA VAL A 62 -5.76 -9.83 13.92
C VAL A 62 -6.06 -10.67 15.16
N PRO A 63 -6.11 -10.13 16.39
CA PRO A 63 -6.65 -10.89 17.50
C PRO A 63 -8.09 -11.26 17.15
N GLU A 64 -8.33 -12.56 17.02
CA GLU A 64 -9.65 -13.18 16.90
C GLU A 64 -10.42 -12.96 18.23
N GLY A 65 -10.81 -11.71 18.49
CA GLY A 65 -11.28 -11.28 19.81
C GLY A 65 -12.42 -10.28 19.79
N LEU A 66 -12.98 -9.95 18.63
CA LEU A 66 -14.20 -9.13 18.56
C LEU A 66 -15.32 -9.85 17.81
N ARG A 67 -15.63 -11.07 18.27
CA ARG A 67 -16.98 -11.60 18.04
C ARG A 67 -17.95 -10.69 18.79
N ARG A 68 -18.74 -9.95 18.03
CA ARG A 68 -19.94 -9.24 18.48
C ARG A 68 -20.74 -10.12 19.45
N GLU A 69 -20.68 -9.85 20.74
CA GLU A 69 -21.72 -10.33 21.66
C GLU A 69 -22.87 -9.32 21.61
N ARG A 70 -23.73 -9.49 20.60
CA ARG A 70 -25.11 -9.00 20.66
C ARG A 70 -25.94 -10.05 21.39
N ARG A 71 -25.99 -9.98 22.72
CA ARG A 71 -27.13 -10.44 23.51
C ARG A 71 -27.53 -9.24 24.36
N GLY A 72 -28.64 -8.58 24.04
CA GLY A 72 -29.95 -9.18 24.22
C GLY A 72 -30.39 -8.83 25.63
N ILE A 73 -30.84 -7.60 25.79
CA ILE A 73 -31.48 -7.07 26.99
C ILE A 73 -32.76 -7.90 27.20
N ARG A 74 -32.89 -8.54 28.36
CA ARG A 74 -34.20 -8.84 28.93
C ARG A 74 -34.12 -8.99 30.44
#